data_AF-A0A0G1KSS2-F1
#
_entry.id   AF-A0A0G1KSS2-F1
#
_cell.length_a   1.000
_cell.length_b   1.000
_cell.length_c   1.000
_cell.angle_alpha   90.00
_cell.angle_beta   90.00
_cell.angle_gamma   90.00
#
_symmetry.space_group_name_H-M   'P 1'
#
loop_
_entity.id
_entity.type
_entity.pdbx_description
1 polymer ?
#
loop_
_entity_poly.entity_id
_entity_poly.type
_entity_poly.pdbx_seq_one_letter_code
_entity_poly.pdbx_strand_id
1 'polypeptide(L)'
;MPVTVAFESAYRKLNPTQKKAVDSIEGPVLVLAGPGTGKTQVLTVRIANILKETDTEPSSILALTYTDAAAREMKERLISLIGQDGYYVKIGTFHALCNEIIADNPDRFARPAGMQNVTELERVNLISEVLEKNSFKLLKPVNAPLMYVKDIIGSISILKREGITLKKFSELVSILKDEFEIEKGGMSKTARTERETLVNKNIDLLFIYEKYQEKLKALGRLDFEDMINWVVEAFENDADFLQQYEENFQYILVDEYQDTNSAQNRLVFALSSFWGERSNIFCVGDNNQCLPGDTKINTAGGEKNIKDIQIGESVLSALHSTERRNQLLVQLSDVQGRSWLAFGNYQGSVD
;
A
#
# COMPACT_ATOMS: atom_id res chain seq x y z
N MET A 1 -0.11 -7.76 33.77
CA MET A 1 1.33 -8.15 33.65
C MET A 1 2.22 -7.44 34.68
N PRO A 2 3.30 -8.05 35.20
CA PRO A 2 4.29 -7.34 36.01
C PRO A 2 5.10 -6.37 35.13
N VAL A 3 4.87 -5.09 35.32
CA VAL A 3 5.54 -4.01 34.60
C VAL A 3 7.02 -3.98 34.99
N THR A 4 7.92 -3.97 34.00
CA THR A 4 9.36 -3.93 34.29
C THR A 4 9.81 -2.52 34.69
N VAL A 5 10.93 -2.44 35.42
CA VAL A 5 11.61 -1.15 35.71
C VAL A 5 11.97 -0.42 34.40
N ALA A 6 12.23 -1.17 33.32
CA ALA A 6 12.54 -0.60 32.01
C ALA A 6 11.35 0.15 31.40
N PHE A 7 10.14 -0.39 31.49
CA PHE A 7 8.91 0.31 31.06
C PHE A 7 8.72 1.61 31.83
N GLU A 8 8.75 1.57 33.16
CA GLU A 8 8.54 2.77 33.99
C GLU A 8 9.58 3.86 33.69
N SER A 9 10.83 3.47 33.43
CA SER A 9 11.88 4.39 33.00
C SER A 9 11.60 4.99 31.62
N ALA A 10 11.19 4.17 30.64
CA ALA A 10 10.89 4.62 29.28
C ALA A 10 9.67 5.55 29.23
N TYR A 11 8.63 5.23 30.00
CA TYR A 11 7.40 6.02 30.09
C TYR A 11 7.64 7.39 30.72
N ARG A 12 8.45 7.48 31.79
CA ARG A 12 8.81 8.76 32.44
C ARG A 12 9.62 9.71 31.56
N LYS A 13 10.32 9.19 30.54
CA LYS A 13 11.10 10.00 29.59
C LYS A 13 10.23 10.63 28.50
N LEU A 14 8.98 10.23 28.35
CA LEU A 14 8.09 10.77 27.33
C LEU A 14 7.72 12.22 27.65
N ASN A 15 7.71 13.06 26.62
CA ASN A 15 7.16 14.41 26.73
C ASN A 15 5.61 14.38 26.85
N PRO A 16 4.95 15.49 27.19
CA PRO A 16 3.49 15.50 27.38
C PRO A 16 2.68 15.02 26.16
N THR A 17 3.12 15.34 24.94
CA THR A 17 2.43 14.95 23.70
C THR A 17 2.60 13.45 23.40
N GLN A 18 3.82 12.93 23.55
CA GLN A 18 4.12 11.50 23.43
C GLN A 18 3.34 10.70 24.48
N LYS A 19 3.29 11.20 25.72
CA LYS A 19 2.55 10.59 26.81
C LYS A 19 1.05 10.55 26.51
N LYS A 20 0.46 11.65 26.02
CA LYS A 20 -0.93 11.67 25.54
C LYS A 20 -1.17 10.61 24.46
N ALA A 21 -0.24 10.45 23.50
CA ALA A 21 -0.34 9.44 22.47
C ALA A 21 -0.24 8.00 23.02
N VAL A 22 0.55 7.75 24.07
CA VAL A 22 0.65 6.44 24.73
C VAL A 22 -0.58 6.14 25.60
N ASP A 23 -1.12 7.15 26.27
CA ASP A 23 -2.23 7.02 27.24
C ASP A 23 -3.60 6.91 26.55
N SER A 24 -3.71 7.34 25.28
CA SER A 24 -4.96 7.29 24.52
C SER A 24 -5.23 5.87 24.00
N ILE A 25 -5.46 4.90 24.89
CA ILE A 25 -5.54 3.46 24.57
C ILE A 25 -6.66 3.15 23.57
N GLU A 26 -7.86 3.67 23.83
CA GLU A 26 -9.06 3.40 23.01
C GLU A 26 -9.25 4.43 21.88
N GLY A 27 -9.84 3.96 20.80
CA GLY A 27 -10.18 4.72 19.61
C GLY A 27 -9.02 4.96 18.65
N PRO A 28 -9.32 5.54 17.47
CA PRO A 28 -8.31 5.80 16.45
C PRO A 28 -7.43 6.99 16.82
N VAL A 29 -6.12 6.84 16.64
CA VAL A 29 -5.12 7.89 16.92
C VAL A 29 -4.11 7.98 15.79
N LEU A 30 -3.88 9.21 15.29
CA LEU A 30 -2.84 9.53 14.34
C LEU A 30 -1.79 10.43 15.01
N VAL A 31 -0.53 9.98 15.00
CA VAL A 31 0.62 10.75 15.49
C VAL A 31 1.44 11.26 14.31
N LEU A 32 1.49 12.58 14.19
CA LEU A 32 2.36 13.26 13.23
C LEU A 32 3.70 13.58 13.91
N ALA A 33 4.78 13.02 13.37
CA ALA A 33 6.08 13.00 14.01
C ALA A 33 7.19 13.08 12.96
N GLY A 34 8.08 14.07 13.07
CA GLY A 34 9.25 14.18 12.20
C GLY A 34 10.34 13.14 12.50
N PRO A 35 11.45 13.13 11.74
CA PRO A 35 12.56 12.22 11.99
C PRO A 35 13.20 12.48 13.38
N GLY A 36 13.63 11.41 14.06
CA GLY A 36 14.31 11.54 15.37
C GLY A 36 13.41 11.93 16.55
N THR A 37 12.09 12.02 16.36
CA THR A 37 11.12 12.39 17.43
C THR A 37 10.70 11.23 18.34
N GLY A 38 11.27 10.04 18.15
CA GLY A 38 11.00 8.86 18.97
C GLY A 38 9.74 8.09 18.60
N LYS A 39 9.32 8.07 17.31
CA LYS A 39 8.16 7.31 16.80
C LYS A 39 8.10 5.87 17.33
N THR A 40 9.17 5.12 17.12
CA THR A 40 9.29 3.72 17.53
C THR A 40 9.28 3.57 19.06
N GLN A 41 9.79 4.56 19.81
CA GLN A 41 9.66 4.57 21.28
C GLN A 41 8.20 4.75 21.68
N VAL A 42 7.46 5.67 21.05
CA VAL A 42 6.03 5.88 21.32
C VAL A 42 5.23 4.60 21.04
N LEU A 43 5.47 3.95 19.90
CA LEU A 43 4.79 2.69 19.54
C LEU A 43 5.04 1.57 20.55
N THR A 44 6.31 1.30 20.87
CA THR A 44 6.69 0.22 21.79
C THR A 44 6.21 0.48 23.23
N VAL A 45 6.31 1.72 23.71
CA VAL A 45 5.79 2.10 25.04
C VAL A 45 4.26 2.05 25.05
N ARG A 46 3.58 2.41 23.95
CA ARG A 46 2.12 2.27 23.83
C ARG A 46 1.68 0.83 23.92
N ILE A 47 2.31 -0.10 23.18
CA ILE A 47 1.99 -1.53 23.26
C ILE A 47 2.13 -2.04 24.70
N ALA A 48 3.24 -1.68 25.36
CA ALA A 48 3.45 -2.03 26.75
C ALA A 48 2.40 -1.43 27.69
N ASN A 49 1.92 -0.21 27.40
CA ASN A 49 0.87 0.45 28.17
C ASN A 49 -0.50 -0.21 27.97
N ILE A 50 -0.84 -0.62 26.74
CA ILE A 50 -2.08 -1.37 26.46
C ILE A 50 -2.11 -2.66 27.29
N LEU A 51 -1.04 -3.45 27.27
CA LEU A 51 -0.95 -4.71 28.04
C LEU A 51 -0.88 -4.51 29.57
N LYS A 52 -0.54 -3.29 30.02
CA LYS A 52 -0.52 -2.94 31.44
C LYS A 52 -1.90 -2.54 31.94
N GLU A 53 -2.61 -1.72 31.18
CA GLU A 53 -3.85 -1.06 31.61
C GLU A 53 -5.12 -1.84 31.20
N THR A 54 -4.97 -2.87 30.34
CA THR A 54 -6.09 -3.70 29.87
C THR A 54 -5.82 -5.18 30.11
N ASP A 55 -6.87 -6.00 30.04
CA ASP A 55 -6.78 -7.47 30.08
C ASP A 55 -6.54 -8.08 28.68
N THR A 56 -5.99 -7.30 27.75
CA THR A 56 -5.72 -7.74 26.37
C THR A 56 -4.57 -8.74 26.32
N GLU A 57 -4.78 -9.85 25.61
CA GLU A 57 -3.71 -10.80 25.34
C GLU A 57 -2.67 -10.22 24.37
N PRO A 58 -1.35 -10.45 24.56
CA PRO A 58 -0.33 -9.95 23.64
C PRO A 58 -0.57 -10.29 22.17
N SER A 59 -1.07 -11.48 21.87
CA SER A 59 -1.40 -11.92 20.51
C SER A 59 -2.52 -11.12 19.84
N SER A 60 -3.32 -10.40 20.63
CA SER A 60 -4.38 -9.53 20.13
C SER A 60 -3.90 -8.14 19.69
N ILE A 61 -2.59 -7.87 19.79
CA ILE A 61 -1.96 -6.64 19.33
C ILE A 61 -1.16 -6.94 18.05
N LEU A 62 -1.50 -6.23 16.98
CA LEU A 62 -0.81 -6.24 15.70
C LEU A 62 -0.05 -4.92 15.50
N ALA A 63 1.25 -4.99 15.24
CA ALA A 63 2.08 -3.85 14.86
C ALA A 63 2.74 -4.09 13.50
N LEU A 64 2.44 -3.22 12.54
CA LEU A 64 2.88 -3.29 11.16
C LEU A 64 3.97 -2.26 10.88
N THR A 65 5.04 -2.69 10.20
CA THR A 65 6.13 -1.83 9.72
C THR A 65 6.36 -2.00 8.22
N TYR A 66 7.10 -1.07 7.61
CA TYR A 66 7.46 -1.17 6.20
C TYR A 66 8.63 -2.14 5.94
N THR A 67 9.60 -2.22 6.84
CA THR A 67 10.81 -3.05 6.68
C THR A 67 10.95 -4.10 7.77
N ASP A 68 11.58 -5.23 7.43
CA ASP A 68 11.91 -6.29 8.39
C ASP A 68 12.90 -5.82 9.46
N ALA A 69 13.80 -4.89 9.11
CA ALA A 69 14.71 -4.27 10.05
C ALA A 69 13.96 -3.47 11.12
N ALA A 70 12.97 -2.66 10.71
CA ALA A 70 12.13 -1.91 11.65
C ALA A 70 11.26 -2.83 12.52
N ALA A 71 10.68 -3.89 11.93
CA ALA A 71 9.93 -4.90 12.69
C ALA A 71 10.80 -5.55 13.78
N ARG A 72 12.03 -5.94 13.41
CA ARG A 72 12.99 -6.56 14.33
C ARG A 72 13.41 -5.60 15.44
N GLU A 73 13.77 -4.36 15.11
CA GLU A 73 14.13 -3.36 16.11
C GLU A 73 12.96 -3.10 17.08
N MET A 74 11.75 -2.94 16.56
CA MET A 74 10.55 -2.73 17.38
C MET A 74 10.30 -3.92 18.32
N LYS A 75 10.45 -5.15 17.82
CA LYS A 75 10.30 -6.38 18.59
C LYS A 75 11.35 -6.49 19.71
N GLU A 76 12.62 -6.28 19.40
CA GLU A 76 13.72 -6.29 20.37
C GLU A 76 13.51 -5.23 21.46
N ARG A 77 13.10 -4.02 21.07
CA ARG A 77 12.77 -2.94 22.01
C ARG A 77 11.58 -3.30 22.89
N LEU A 78 10.49 -3.83 22.33
CA LEU A 78 9.33 -4.23 23.13
C LEU A 78 9.70 -5.33 24.15
N ILE A 79 10.44 -6.35 23.74
CA ILE A 79 10.94 -7.41 24.64
C ILE A 79 11.76 -6.81 25.79
N SER A 80 12.59 -5.79 25.51
CA SER A 80 13.34 -5.10 26.57
C SER A 80 12.45 -4.36 27.58
N LEU A 81 11.25 -3.94 27.18
CA LEU A 81 10.30 -3.21 28.03
C LEU A 81 9.38 -4.14 28.83
N ILE A 82 8.95 -5.27 28.27
CA ILE A 82 7.92 -6.12 28.88
C ILE A 82 8.32 -7.59 29.06
N GLY A 83 9.54 -7.97 28.68
CA GLY A 83 10.05 -9.32 28.84
C GLY A 83 9.42 -10.32 27.87
N GLN A 84 9.10 -11.52 28.37
CA GLN A 84 8.66 -12.65 27.55
C GLN A 84 7.37 -12.39 26.78
N ASP A 85 6.46 -11.58 27.34
CA ASP A 85 5.18 -11.27 26.70
C ASP A 85 5.37 -10.49 25.38
N GLY A 86 6.49 -9.76 25.26
CA GLY A 86 6.87 -9.10 24.02
C GLY A 86 7.07 -10.06 22.85
N TYR A 87 7.37 -11.35 23.08
CA TYR A 87 7.46 -12.35 22.02
C TYR A 87 6.11 -12.74 21.42
N TYR A 88 5.02 -12.62 22.18
CA TYR A 88 3.68 -12.99 21.73
C TYR A 88 2.97 -11.87 20.96
N VAL A 89 3.39 -10.62 21.10
CA VAL A 89 2.86 -9.51 20.28
C VAL A 89 3.16 -9.71 18.81
N LYS A 90 2.15 -9.57 17.95
CA LYS A 90 2.31 -9.74 16.50
C LYS A 90 2.99 -8.50 15.91
N ILE A 91 4.29 -8.60 15.59
CA ILE A 91 5.07 -7.51 14.98
C ILE A 91 5.69 -8.01 13.69
N GLY A 92 5.46 -7.32 12.57
CA GLY A 92 5.99 -7.72 11.28
C GLY A 92 5.71 -6.71 10.18
N THR A 93 6.16 -7.02 8.97
CA THR A 93 5.78 -6.26 7.79
C THR A 93 4.40 -6.66 7.29
N PHE A 94 3.77 -5.80 6.49
CA PHE A 94 2.51 -6.12 5.80
C PHE A 94 2.61 -7.45 5.02
N HIS A 95 3.72 -7.66 4.31
CA HIS A 95 3.94 -8.87 3.54
C HIS A 95 4.15 -10.10 4.43
N ALA A 96 4.85 -9.96 5.56
CA ALA A 96 5.02 -11.05 6.51
C ALA A 96 3.65 -11.50 7.08
N LEU A 97 2.79 -10.55 7.44
CA LEU A 97 1.42 -10.84 7.88
C LEU A 97 0.62 -11.56 6.80
N CYS A 98 0.59 -11.03 5.57
CA CYS A 98 -0.15 -11.66 4.48
C CYS A 98 0.40 -13.05 4.11
N ASN A 99 1.72 -13.24 4.17
CA ASN A 99 2.33 -14.55 3.94
C ASN A 99 1.84 -15.59 4.94
N GLU A 100 1.75 -15.20 6.21
CA GLU A 100 1.27 -16.07 7.28
C GLU A 100 -0.20 -16.40 7.13
N ILE A 101 -1.04 -15.38 6.89
CA ILE A 101 -2.48 -15.59 6.62
C ILE A 101 -2.68 -16.58 5.46
N ILE A 102 -1.90 -16.44 4.39
CA ILE A 102 -1.95 -17.35 3.24
C ILE A 102 -1.49 -18.76 3.61
N ALA A 103 -0.40 -18.87 4.38
CA ALA A 103 0.18 -20.16 4.77
C ALA A 103 -0.72 -20.94 5.74
N ASP A 104 -1.40 -20.24 6.64
CA ASP A 104 -2.28 -20.84 7.65
C ASP A 104 -3.64 -21.27 7.10
N ASN A 105 -4.03 -20.77 5.90
CA ASN A 105 -5.34 -21.03 5.28
C ASN A 105 -5.23 -21.55 3.83
N PRO A 106 -4.54 -22.68 3.58
CA PRO A 106 -4.27 -23.18 2.23
C PRO A 106 -5.52 -23.61 1.45
N ASP A 107 -6.64 -23.83 2.12
CA ASP A 107 -7.95 -24.15 1.55
C ASP A 107 -8.69 -22.90 1.04
N ARG A 108 -8.47 -21.73 1.65
CA ARG A 108 -9.04 -20.44 1.24
C ARG A 108 -8.27 -19.83 0.08
N PHE A 109 -6.96 -19.95 0.10
CA PHE A 109 -6.11 -19.45 -0.96
C PHE A 109 -5.86 -20.58 -1.96
N ALA A 110 -6.35 -20.40 -3.18
CA ALA A 110 -6.02 -21.29 -4.31
C ALA A 110 -4.54 -21.13 -4.70
N ARG A 111 -3.64 -21.48 -3.80
CA ARG A 111 -2.22 -21.57 -4.02
C ARG A 111 -1.95 -23.03 -4.40
N PRO A 112 -1.76 -23.35 -5.69
CA PRO A 112 -1.15 -24.62 -6.05
C PRO A 112 0.04 -24.86 -5.12
N ALA A 113 0.02 -25.98 -4.39
CA ALA A 113 1.11 -26.34 -3.51
C ALA A 113 2.43 -26.25 -4.30
N GLY A 114 3.37 -25.43 -3.81
CA GLY A 114 4.66 -25.20 -4.47
C GLY A 114 4.77 -23.95 -5.36
N MET A 115 3.77 -23.05 -5.37
CA MET A 115 3.88 -21.75 -6.06
C MET A 115 4.99 -20.87 -5.44
N GLN A 116 5.88 -20.32 -6.27
CA GLN A 116 7.04 -19.53 -5.85
C GLN A 116 6.94 -18.08 -6.31
N ASN A 117 7.57 -17.17 -5.56
CA ASN A 117 7.69 -15.78 -5.99
C ASN A 117 8.53 -15.70 -7.27
N VAL A 118 8.06 -14.92 -8.23
CA VAL A 118 8.78 -14.63 -9.45
C VAL A 118 10.01 -13.76 -9.13
N THR A 119 11.15 -14.14 -9.67
CA THR A 119 12.40 -13.38 -9.54
C THR A 119 12.42 -12.22 -10.54
N GLU A 120 13.22 -11.17 -10.27
CA GLU A 120 13.36 -10.03 -11.19
C GLU A 120 13.79 -10.47 -12.60
N LEU A 121 14.70 -11.45 -12.70
CA LEU A 121 15.14 -12.01 -13.99
C LEU A 121 14.00 -12.73 -14.72
N GLU A 122 13.19 -13.52 -14.00
CA GLU A 122 12.00 -14.15 -14.57
C GLU A 122 11.00 -13.10 -15.06
N ARG A 123 10.76 -12.01 -14.29
CA ARG A 123 9.88 -10.91 -14.71
C ARG A 123 10.35 -10.29 -16.03
N VAL A 124 11.65 -9.97 -16.13
CA VAL A 124 12.27 -9.43 -17.35
C VAL A 124 12.08 -10.38 -18.53
N ASN A 125 12.34 -11.68 -18.35
CA ASN A 125 12.21 -12.67 -19.42
C ASN A 125 10.75 -12.82 -19.88
N LEU A 126 9.79 -12.88 -18.95
CA LEU A 126 8.37 -13.03 -19.28
C LEU A 126 7.84 -11.83 -20.05
N ILE A 127 8.15 -10.60 -19.63
CA ILE A 127 7.73 -9.38 -20.34
C ILE A 127 8.43 -9.28 -21.69
N SER A 128 9.72 -9.62 -21.78
CA SER A 128 10.46 -9.64 -23.04
C SER A 128 9.81 -10.60 -24.05
N GLU A 129 9.44 -11.81 -23.61
CA GLU A 129 8.78 -12.79 -24.46
C GLU A 129 7.40 -12.31 -24.95
N VAL A 130 6.63 -11.62 -24.10
CA VAL A 130 5.34 -11.01 -24.49
C VAL A 130 5.57 -9.93 -25.54
N LEU A 131 6.59 -9.07 -25.37
CA LEU A 131 6.93 -8.04 -26.35
C LEU A 131 7.38 -8.67 -27.67
N GLU A 132 8.21 -9.71 -27.66
CA GLU A 132 8.71 -10.36 -28.87
C GLU A 132 7.60 -11.00 -29.70
N LYS A 133 6.69 -11.74 -29.05
CA LYS A 133 5.62 -12.50 -29.70
C LYS A 133 4.46 -11.66 -30.23
N ASN A 134 4.34 -10.41 -29.80
CA ASN A 134 3.23 -9.53 -30.15
C ASN A 134 3.73 -8.25 -30.85
N SER A 135 2.81 -7.52 -31.47
CA SER A 135 3.11 -6.26 -32.16
C SER A 135 2.51 -5.09 -31.38
N PHE A 136 3.35 -4.19 -30.88
CA PHE A 136 2.92 -2.97 -30.19
C PHE A 136 3.49 -1.76 -30.92
N LYS A 137 2.70 -0.69 -31.07
CA LYS A 137 3.15 0.52 -31.78
C LYS A 137 3.93 1.45 -30.87
N LEU A 138 3.56 1.53 -29.59
CA LEU A 138 4.11 2.52 -28.66
C LEU A 138 5.03 1.89 -27.61
N LEU A 139 4.71 0.68 -27.14
CA LEU A 139 5.53 -0.02 -26.14
C LEU A 139 6.56 -1.00 -26.74
N LYS A 140 6.71 -1.03 -28.08
CA LYS A 140 7.75 -1.81 -28.79
C LYS A 140 8.32 -1.04 -29.99
N PRO A 141 9.30 -0.13 -29.78
CA PRO A 141 10.00 0.55 -30.86
C PRO A 141 10.74 -0.44 -31.76
N VAL A 142 10.70 -0.23 -33.08
CA VAL A 142 11.30 -1.14 -34.08
C VAL A 142 12.80 -1.38 -33.83
N ASN A 143 13.55 -0.33 -33.47
CA ASN A 143 15.00 -0.39 -33.28
C ASN A 143 15.42 -0.73 -31.85
N ALA A 144 14.48 -0.79 -30.91
CA ALA A 144 14.75 -1.12 -29.51
C ALA A 144 13.54 -1.85 -28.87
N PRO A 145 13.25 -3.10 -29.29
CA PRO A 145 12.01 -3.78 -28.90
C PRO A 145 11.86 -4.03 -27.40
N LEU A 146 12.97 -4.09 -26.66
CA LEU A 146 13.01 -4.33 -25.21
C LEU A 146 13.23 -3.06 -24.38
N MET A 147 13.22 -1.88 -25.02
CA MET A 147 13.50 -0.59 -24.36
C MET A 147 12.62 -0.35 -23.13
N TYR A 148 11.34 -0.70 -23.22
CA TYR A 148 10.34 -0.41 -22.19
C TYR A 148 10.12 -1.54 -21.18
N VAL A 149 10.89 -2.63 -21.23
CA VAL A 149 10.67 -3.78 -20.33
C VAL A 149 10.66 -3.36 -18.86
N LYS A 150 11.66 -2.57 -18.44
CA LYS A 150 11.75 -2.07 -17.06
C LYS A 150 10.59 -1.15 -16.68
N ASP A 151 10.20 -0.26 -17.59
CA ASP A 151 9.09 0.67 -17.39
C ASP A 151 7.76 -0.07 -17.24
N ILE A 152 7.52 -1.09 -18.07
CA ILE A 152 6.33 -1.96 -18.01
C ILE A 152 6.28 -2.71 -16.67
N ILE A 153 7.39 -3.33 -16.25
CA ILE A 153 7.50 -4.03 -14.97
C ILE A 153 7.18 -3.07 -13.82
N GLY A 154 7.74 -1.86 -13.86
CA GLY A 154 7.45 -0.81 -12.89
C GLY A 154 5.98 -0.44 -12.85
N SER A 155 5.35 -0.18 -14.00
CA SER A 155 3.92 0.15 -14.10
C SER A 155 3.03 -0.98 -13.56
N ILE A 156 3.33 -2.24 -13.87
CA ILE A 156 2.58 -3.39 -13.33
C ILE A 156 2.77 -3.51 -11.81
N SER A 157 3.99 -3.38 -11.30
CA SER A 157 4.24 -3.39 -9.85
C SER A 157 3.45 -2.30 -9.14
N ILE A 158 3.31 -1.12 -9.75
CA ILE A 158 2.54 -0.04 -9.16
C ILE A 158 1.04 -0.33 -9.19
N LEU A 159 0.50 -0.80 -10.31
CA LEU A 159 -0.90 -1.24 -10.38
C LEU A 159 -1.23 -2.23 -9.25
N LYS A 160 -0.36 -3.24 -9.05
CA LYS A 160 -0.49 -4.22 -7.97
C LYS A 160 -0.39 -3.57 -6.59
N ARG A 161 0.60 -2.70 -6.38
CA ARG A 161 0.79 -1.99 -5.11
C ARG A 161 -0.43 -1.12 -4.73
N GLU A 162 -1.09 -0.53 -5.71
CA GLU A 162 -2.31 0.26 -5.49
C GLU A 162 -3.59 -0.59 -5.40
N GLY A 163 -3.47 -1.91 -5.49
CA GLY A 163 -4.58 -2.85 -5.48
C GLY A 163 -5.48 -2.77 -6.71
N ILE A 164 -4.94 -2.30 -7.83
CA ILE A 164 -5.64 -2.25 -9.12
C ILE A 164 -5.52 -3.63 -9.78
N THR A 165 -6.60 -4.40 -9.65
CA THR A 165 -6.74 -5.72 -10.29
C THR A 165 -6.75 -5.60 -11.81
N LEU A 166 -6.48 -6.69 -12.53
CA LEU A 166 -6.55 -6.71 -13.99
C LEU A 166 -7.94 -6.29 -14.50
N LYS A 167 -9.00 -6.73 -13.81
CA LYS A 167 -10.38 -6.34 -14.09
C LYS A 167 -10.57 -4.83 -13.93
N LYS A 168 -10.16 -4.27 -12.79
CA LYS A 168 -10.29 -2.83 -12.52
C LYS A 168 -9.46 -1.99 -13.51
N PHE A 169 -8.25 -2.45 -13.85
CA PHE A 169 -7.42 -1.79 -14.85
C PHE A 169 -8.09 -1.79 -16.22
N SER A 170 -8.69 -2.91 -16.63
CA SER A 170 -9.46 -2.98 -17.87
C SER A 170 -10.63 -1.99 -17.90
N GLU A 171 -11.37 -1.85 -16.79
CA GLU A 171 -12.45 -0.86 -16.66
C GLU A 171 -11.90 0.58 -16.80
N LEU A 172 -10.81 0.90 -16.11
CA LEU A 172 -10.17 2.22 -16.17
C LEU A 172 -9.68 2.56 -17.59
N VAL A 173 -9.10 1.59 -18.31
CA VAL A 173 -8.68 1.77 -19.69
C VAL A 173 -9.87 2.00 -20.62
N SER A 174 -11.01 1.34 -20.39
CA SER A 174 -12.24 1.59 -21.13
C SER A 174 -12.74 3.03 -20.90
N ILE A 175 -12.83 3.45 -19.64
CA ILE A 175 -13.26 4.81 -19.28
C ILE A 175 -12.34 5.85 -19.95
N LEU A 176 -11.02 5.67 -19.85
CA LEU A 176 -10.03 6.55 -20.47
C LEU A 176 -10.24 6.67 -21.99
N LYS A 177 -10.55 5.57 -22.66
CA LYS A 177 -10.82 5.55 -24.10
C LYS A 177 -12.10 6.32 -24.43
N ASP A 178 -13.17 6.08 -23.68
CA ASP A 178 -14.46 6.74 -23.90
C ASP A 178 -14.39 8.25 -23.64
N GLU A 179 -13.71 8.68 -22.57
CA GLU A 179 -13.42 10.09 -22.28
C GLU A 179 -12.66 10.76 -23.43
N PHE A 180 -11.60 10.12 -23.92
CA PHE A 180 -10.82 10.65 -25.05
C PHE A 180 -11.68 10.82 -26.31
N GLU A 181 -12.58 9.88 -26.60
CA GLU A 181 -13.48 9.95 -27.75
C GLU A 181 -14.46 11.13 -27.66
N ILE A 182 -14.91 11.48 -26.46
CA ILE A 182 -15.80 12.62 -26.20
C ILE A 182 -15.02 13.94 -26.34
N GLU A 183 -13.82 14.02 -25.77
CA GLU A 183 -13.09 15.28 -25.64
C GLU A 183 -12.22 15.64 -26.85
N LYS A 184 -11.85 14.67 -27.70
CA LYS A 184 -10.89 14.88 -28.81
C LYS A 184 -11.30 15.96 -29.81
N GLY A 185 -12.60 16.30 -29.89
CA GLY A 185 -13.12 17.37 -30.75
C GLY A 185 -12.80 18.78 -30.24
N GLY A 186 -12.63 18.95 -28.92
CA GLY A 186 -12.32 20.24 -28.29
C GLY A 186 -10.83 20.48 -28.02
N MET A 187 -9.98 19.47 -28.21
CA MET A 187 -8.55 19.55 -27.90
C MET A 187 -7.74 20.19 -29.04
N SER A 188 -6.66 20.89 -28.67
CA SER A 188 -5.64 21.31 -29.63
C SER A 188 -4.96 20.10 -30.28
N LYS A 189 -4.39 20.26 -31.48
CA LYS A 189 -3.73 19.16 -32.21
C LYS A 189 -2.64 18.47 -31.38
N THR A 190 -1.85 19.25 -30.65
CA THR A 190 -0.77 18.73 -29.79
C THR A 190 -1.35 17.97 -28.61
N ALA A 191 -2.28 18.57 -27.86
CA ALA A 191 -2.92 17.93 -26.70
C ALA A 191 -3.65 16.64 -27.09
N ARG A 192 -4.33 16.64 -28.24
CA ARG A 192 -4.97 15.44 -28.78
C ARG A 192 -3.98 14.31 -29.05
N THR A 193 -2.84 14.63 -29.67
CA THR A 193 -1.81 13.62 -30.01
C THR A 193 -1.18 13.04 -28.74
N GLU A 194 -0.90 13.88 -27.75
CA GLU A 194 -0.38 13.46 -26.45
C GLU A 194 -1.37 12.55 -25.71
N ARG A 195 -2.65 12.94 -25.67
CA ARG A 195 -3.72 12.17 -25.04
C ARG A 195 -3.96 10.83 -25.75
N GLU A 196 -3.98 10.83 -27.08
CA GLU A 196 -4.10 9.62 -27.90
C GLU A 196 -2.93 8.66 -27.64
N THR A 197 -1.71 9.18 -27.52
CA THR A 197 -0.53 8.39 -27.18
C THR A 197 -0.66 7.75 -25.80
N LEU A 198 -1.13 8.50 -24.81
CA LEU A 198 -1.37 8.00 -23.45
C LEU A 198 -2.41 6.87 -23.43
N VAL A 199 -3.55 7.07 -24.09
CA VAL A 199 -4.64 6.08 -24.18
C VAL A 199 -4.11 4.78 -24.80
N ASN A 200 -3.43 4.88 -25.95
CA ASN A 200 -2.90 3.72 -26.65
C ASN A 200 -1.79 2.99 -25.87
N LYS A 201 -0.93 3.72 -25.13
CA LYS A 201 0.04 3.09 -24.23
C LYS A 201 -0.62 2.27 -23.12
N ASN A 202 -1.73 2.76 -22.56
CA ASN A 202 -2.47 2.04 -21.53
C ASN A 202 -3.19 0.81 -22.08
N ILE A 203 -3.68 0.86 -23.33
CA ILE A 203 -4.22 -0.31 -24.04
C ILE A 203 -3.12 -1.36 -24.26
N ASP A 204 -1.95 -0.96 -24.77
CA ASP A 204 -0.80 -1.86 -24.94
C ASP A 204 -0.40 -2.49 -23.58
N LEU A 205 -0.34 -1.67 -22.52
CA LEU A 205 0.01 -2.13 -21.17
C LEU A 205 -1.02 -3.12 -20.60
N LEU A 206 -2.32 -2.92 -20.82
CA LEU A 206 -3.38 -3.83 -20.38
C LEU A 206 -3.20 -5.22 -21.01
N PHE A 207 -2.96 -5.27 -22.33
CA PHE A 207 -2.71 -6.53 -23.02
C PHE A 207 -1.44 -7.23 -22.48
N ILE A 208 -0.36 -6.47 -22.26
CA ILE A 208 0.88 -7.02 -21.72
C ILE A 208 0.65 -7.56 -20.30
N TYR A 209 -0.09 -6.82 -19.47
CA TYR A 209 -0.40 -7.22 -18.11
C TYR A 209 -1.23 -8.51 -18.06
N GLU A 210 -2.25 -8.64 -18.91
CA GLU A 210 -3.05 -9.85 -19.06
C GLU A 210 -2.16 -11.06 -19.44
N LYS A 211 -1.32 -10.93 -20.46
CA LYS A 211 -0.41 -12.01 -20.89
C LYS A 211 0.65 -12.37 -19.85
N TYR A 212 1.13 -11.38 -19.11
CA TYR A 212 2.05 -11.60 -18.02
C TYR A 212 1.40 -12.42 -16.89
N GLN A 213 0.18 -12.07 -16.48
CA GLN A 213 -0.57 -12.81 -15.46
C GLN A 213 -0.92 -14.24 -15.89
N GLU A 214 -1.33 -14.45 -17.16
CA GLU A 214 -1.54 -15.79 -17.73
C GLU A 214 -0.28 -16.67 -17.62
N LYS A 215 0.88 -16.09 -17.96
CA LYS A 215 2.17 -16.78 -17.91
C LYS A 215 2.61 -17.13 -16.50
N LEU A 216 2.47 -16.19 -15.55
CA LEU A 216 2.75 -16.45 -14.13
C LEU A 216 1.93 -17.63 -13.62
N LYS A 217 0.63 -17.63 -13.90
CA LYS A 217 -0.28 -18.72 -13.53
C LYS A 217 0.15 -20.05 -14.15
N ALA A 218 0.50 -20.07 -15.43
CA ALA A 218 0.96 -21.28 -16.12
C ALA A 218 2.27 -21.85 -15.55
N LEU A 219 3.15 -20.98 -15.02
CA LEU A 219 4.44 -21.37 -14.42
C LEU A 219 4.34 -21.67 -12.92
N GLY A 220 3.18 -21.49 -12.29
CA GLY A 220 3.09 -21.57 -10.83
C GLY A 220 3.95 -20.49 -10.15
N ARG A 221 3.93 -19.28 -10.70
CA ARG A 221 4.66 -18.10 -10.21
C ARG A 221 3.71 -17.01 -9.75
N LEU A 222 4.18 -16.19 -8.82
CA LEU A 222 3.42 -15.10 -8.17
C LEU A 222 4.27 -13.85 -8.09
N ASP A 223 3.70 -12.66 -8.25
CA ASP A 223 4.40 -11.46 -7.78
C ASP A 223 4.24 -11.32 -6.27
N PHE A 224 5.29 -10.84 -5.63
CA PHE A 224 5.30 -10.58 -4.20
C PHE A 224 4.23 -9.53 -3.83
N GLU A 225 4.02 -8.55 -4.71
CA GLU A 225 3.02 -7.50 -4.55
C GLU A 225 1.57 -8.00 -4.64
N ASP A 226 1.32 -9.21 -5.16
CA ASP A 226 -0.05 -9.76 -5.25
C ASP A 226 -0.56 -10.27 -3.90
N MET A 227 0.34 -10.62 -2.97
CA MET A 227 -0.03 -11.28 -1.72
C MET A 227 -0.98 -10.44 -0.86
N ILE A 228 -0.73 -9.13 -0.79
CA ILE A 228 -1.59 -8.21 -0.03
C ILE A 228 -2.98 -8.16 -0.66
N ASN A 229 -3.04 -8.06 -1.99
CA ASN A 229 -4.31 -8.01 -2.71
C ASN A 229 -5.12 -9.28 -2.54
N TRP A 230 -4.49 -10.46 -2.56
CA TRP A 230 -5.22 -11.71 -2.35
C TRP A 230 -5.84 -11.82 -0.97
N VAL A 231 -5.10 -11.41 0.07
CA VAL A 231 -5.63 -11.42 1.44
C VAL A 231 -6.79 -10.43 1.55
N VAL A 232 -6.63 -9.21 1.00
CA VAL A 232 -7.70 -8.20 0.98
C VAL A 232 -8.93 -8.72 0.21
N GLU A 233 -8.74 -9.29 -0.98
CA GLU A 233 -9.83 -9.87 -1.77
C GLU A 233 -10.49 -11.05 -1.05
N ALA A 234 -9.72 -11.91 -0.36
CA ALA A 234 -10.27 -13.01 0.42
C ALA A 234 -11.14 -12.48 1.58
N PHE A 235 -10.68 -11.46 2.29
CA PHE A 235 -11.46 -10.81 3.35
C PHE A 235 -12.72 -10.10 2.82
N GLU A 236 -12.62 -9.39 1.70
CA GLU A 236 -13.77 -8.69 1.12
C GLU A 236 -14.84 -9.63 0.54
N ASN A 237 -14.45 -10.84 0.11
CA ASN A 237 -15.38 -11.83 -0.43
C ASN A 237 -15.93 -12.80 0.63
N ASP A 238 -15.34 -12.82 1.83
CA ASP A 238 -15.65 -13.80 2.87
C ASP A 238 -15.60 -13.16 4.27
N ALA A 239 -16.75 -12.68 4.71
CA ALA A 239 -16.89 -11.99 5.99
C ALA A 239 -16.59 -12.91 7.19
N ASP A 240 -16.94 -14.20 7.11
CA ASP A 240 -16.67 -15.17 8.19
C ASP A 240 -15.16 -15.44 8.32
N PHE A 241 -14.43 -15.37 7.22
CA PHE A 241 -12.98 -15.47 7.23
C PHE A 241 -12.33 -14.21 7.83
N LEU A 242 -12.79 -13.02 7.43
CA LEU A 242 -12.30 -11.76 7.99
C LEU A 242 -12.56 -11.67 9.50
N GLN A 243 -13.75 -12.06 9.96
CA GLN A 243 -14.16 -11.97 11.37
C GLN A 243 -13.19 -12.72 12.31
N GLN A 244 -12.63 -13.85 11.88
CA GLN A 244 -11.64 -14.59 12.67
C GLN A 244 -10.39 -13.77 12.98
N TYR A 245 -10.00 -12.86 12.08
CA TYR A 245 -8.87 -11.95 12.30
C TYR A 245 -9.27 -10.71 13.08
N GLU A 246 -10.47 -10.17 12.85
CA GLU A 246 -10.99 -9.01 13.60
C GLU A 246 -11.25 -9.32 15.08
N GLU A 247 -11.67 -10.55 15.40
CA GLU A 247 -11.83 -11.02 16.79
C GLU A 247 -10.47 -11.15 17.50
N ASN A 248 -9.44 -11.55 16.76
CA ASN A 248 -8.09 -11.70 17.29
C ASN A 248 -7.39 -10.34 17.44
N PHE A 249 -7.32 -9.53 16.38
CA PHE A 249 -6.59 -8.27 16.36
C PHE A 249 -7.44 -7.10 16.89
N GLN A 250 -7.38 -6.90 18.20
CA GLN A 250 -8.11 -5.84 18.89
C GLN A 250 -7.41 -4.49 18.83
N TYR A 251 -6.08 -4.47 18.73
CA TYR A 251 -5.29 -3.23 18.57
C TYR A 251 -4.38 -3.35 17.36
N ILE A 252 -4.46 -2.39 16.44
CA ILE A 252 -3.67 -2.36 15.21
C ILE A 252 -2.81 -1.09 15.20
N LEU A 253 -1.50 -1.27 15.14
CA LEU A 253 -0.53 -0.19 15.12
C LEU A 253 0.22 -0.20 13.79
N VAL A 254 0.46 0.98 13.21
CA VAL A 254 1.19 1.11 11.94
C VAL A 254 2.30 2.15 12.08
N ASP A 255 3.54 1.72 11.86
CA ASP A 255 4.71 2.59 11.78
C ASP A 255 4.96 3.08 10.35
N GLU A 256 5.57 4.25 10.23
CA GLU A 256 5.83 4.93 8.95
C GLU A 256 4.62 4.92 8.02
N TYR A 257 3.46 5.32 8.54
CA TYR A 257 2.18 5.28 7.83
C TYR A 257 2.19 6.06 6.50
N GLN A 258 3.06 7.08 6.36
CA GLN A 258 3.23 7.80 5.10
C GLN A 258 3.75 6.93 3.94
N ASP A 259 4.42 5.80 4.24
CA ASP A 259 4.95 4.88 3.25
C ASP A 259 3.92 3.81 2.83
N THR A 260 2.70 3.87 3.38
CA THR A 260 1.63 2.91 3.05
C THR A 260 0.98 3.20 1.70
N ASN A 261 0.62 2.14 0.98
CA ASN A 261 -0.14 2.21 -0.28
C ASN A 261 -1.62 1.84 -0.10
N SER A 262 -2.41 1.99 -1.17
CA SER A 262 -3.84 1.68 -1.16
C SER A 262 -4.15 0.23 -0.72
N ALA A 263 -3.40 -0.77 -1.19
CA ALA A 263 -3.64 -2.17 -0.82
C ALA A 263 -3.37 -2.43 0.67
N GLN A 264 -2.30 -1.84 1.22
CA GLN A 264 -1.97 -1.91 2.65
C GLN A 264 -3.02 -1.23 3.52
N ASN A 265 -3.52 -0.07 3.08
CA ASN A 265 -4.59 0.63 3.78
C ASN A 265 -5.90 -0.16 3.75
N ARG A 266 -6.26 -0.77 2.61
CA ARG A 266 -7.40 -1.70 2.54
C ARG A 266 -7.27 -2.86 3.51
N LEU A 267 -6.07 -3.42 3.67
CA LEU A 267 -5.84 -4.48 4.65
C LEU A 267 -6.10 -4.00 6.08
N VAL A 268 -5.53 -2.85 6.47
CA VAL A 268 -5.74 -2.28 7.82
C VAL A 268 -7.21 -1.97 8.06
N PHE A 269 -7.89 -1.39 7.07
CA PHE A 269 -9.31 -1.07 7.17
C PHE A 269 -10.18 -2.32 7.25
N ALA A 270 -9.93 -3.34 6.43
CA ALA A 270 -10.61 -4.62 6.52
C ALA A 270 -10.47 -5.22 7.92
N LEU A 271 -9.24 -5.32 8.45
CA LEU A 271 -8.97 -5.86 9.79
C LEU A 271 -9.59 -5.05 10.94
N SER A 272 -10.05 -3.83 10.68
CA SER A 272 -10.65 -2.94 11.68
C SER A 272 -12.15 -2.72 11.49
N SER A 273 -12.73 -3.31 10.44
CA SER A 273 -14.02 -2.91 9.89
C SER A 273 -15.18 -3.17 10.87
N PHE A 274 -15.13 -4.29 11.58
CA PHE A 274 -16.10 -4.68 12.61
C PHE A 274 -16.27 -3.62 13.70
N TRP A 275 -15.17 -2.97 14.11
CA TRP A 275 -15.17 -1.98 15.18
C TRP A 275 -15.56 -0.57 14.70
N GLY A 276 -15.51 -0.31 13.38
CA GLY A 276 -15.90 0.96 12.78
C GLY A 276 -15.17 2.17 13.38
N GLU A 277 -15.92 3.20 13.81
CA GLU A 277 -15.34 4.40 14.44
C GLU A 277 -14.67 4.15 15.79
N ARG A 278 -14.92 3.00 16.40
CA ARG A 278 -14.32 2.59 17.68
C ARG A 278 -13.08 1.71 17.49
N SER A 279 -12.62 1.52 16.26
CA SER A 279 -11.42 0.75 15.96
C SER A 279 -10.20 1.31 16.70
N ASN A 280 -9.46 0.44 17.38
CA ASN A 280 -8.22 0.82 18.06
C ASN A 280 -7.03 0.81 17.09
N ILE A 281 -7.08 1.70 16.10
CA ILE A 281 -6.01 1.92 15.14
C ILE A 281 -5.09 3.04 15.63
N PHE A 282 -3.78 2.78 15.65
CA PHE A 282 -2.77 3.77 15.99
C PHE A 282 -1.72 3.88 14.88
N CYS A 283 -1.71 5.01 14.17
CA CYS A 283 -0.76 5.26 13.09
C CYS A 283 0.26 6.31 13.49
N VAL A 284 1.53 6.11 13.13
CA VAL A 284 2.58 7.12 13.25
C VAL A 284 3.16 7.42 11.88
N GLY A 285 3.33 8.69 11.54
CA GLY A 285 3.95 9.09 10.27
C GLY A 285 4.54 10.48 10.29
N ASP A 286 5.32 10.82 9.27
CA ASP A 286 5.94 12.14 9.11
C ASP A 286 5.14 13.04 8.16
N ASN A 287 4.67 14.17 8.67
CA ASN A 287 3.90 15.14 7.87
C ASN A 287 4.75 15.87 6.83
N ASN A 288 6.06 16.00 7.04
CA ASN A 288 6.97 16.65 6.08
C ASN A 288 7.34 15.73 4.90
N GLN A 289 7.02 14.44 5.00
CA GLN A 289 7.15 13.46 3.92
C GLN A 289 5.82 13.22 3.19
N CYS A 290 4.74 13.87 3.64
CA CYS A 290 3.48 13.91 2.92
C CYS A 290 3.50 15.04 1.88
N LEU A 291 2.78 14.85 0.76
CA LEU A 291 2.59 15.90 -0.24
C LEU A 291 1.90 17.12 0.38
N PRO A 292 2.47 18.34 0.25
CA PRO A 292 1.82 19.57 0.64
C PRO A 292 0.42 19.73 0.01
N GLY A 293 -0.53 20.33 0.71
CA GLY A 293 -1.92 20.48 0.23
C GLY A 293 -2.08 21.31 -1.05
N ASP A 294 -1.10 22.14 -1.36
CA ASP A 294 -0.94 22.93 -2.60
C ASP A 294 -0.16 22.18 -3.70
N THR A 295 0.27 20.94 -3.45
CA THR A 295 0.86 20.09 -4.48
C THR A 295 -0.11 19.96 -5.63
N LYS A 296 0.35 20.33 -6.81
CA LYS A 296 -0.43 20.22 -8.03
C LYS A 296 -0.40 18.80 -8.57
N ILE A 297 -1.58 18.27 -8.82
CA ILE A 297 -1.84 16.93 -9.31
C ILE A 297 -2.60 17.04 -10.62
N ASN A 298 -2.13 16.32 -11.63
CA ASN A 298 -2.83 16.25 -12.91
C ASN A 298 -4.07 15.36 -12.75
N THR A 299 -5.24 15.86 -13.12
CA THR A 299 -6.48 15.09 -13.21
C THR A 299 -6.95 15.02 -14.66
N ALA A 300 -7.95 14.18 -14.95
CA ALA A 300 -8.60 14.18 -16.27
C ALA A 300 -9.15 15.57 -16.67
N GLY A 301 -9.60 16.37 -15.69
CA GLY A 301 -10.13 17.72 -15.89
C GLY A 301 -9.10 18.86 -15.82
N GLY A 302 -7.79 18.55 -15.78
CA GLY A 302 -6.72 19.53 -15.64
C GLY A 302 -5.98 19.47 -14.29
N GLU A 303 -5.05 20.39 -14.08
CA GLU A 303 -4.20 20.41 -12.89
C GLU A 303 -4.97 21.00 -11.68
N LYS A 304 -5.06 20.26 -10.58
CA LYS A 304 -5.71 20.67 -9.32
C LYS A 304 -4.75 20.52 -8.15
N ASN A 305 -4.93 21.30 -7.08
CA ASN A 305 -4.18 21.01 -5.86
C ASN A 305 -4.69 19.72 -5.24
N ILE A 306 -3.81 18.96 -4.57
CA ILE A 306 -4.12 17.68 -3.97
C ILE A 306 -5.29 17.76 -2.97
N LYS A 307 -5.40 18.87 -2.24
CA LYS A 307 -6.51 19.14 -1.31
C LYS A 307 -7.87 19.35 -1.99
N ASP A 308 -7.86 19.71 -3.27
CA ASP A 308 -9.05 20.06 -4.05
C ASP A 308 -9.57 18.87 -4.87
N ILE A 309 -8.91 17.70 -4.79
CA ILE A 309 -9.32 16.48 -5.48
C ILE A 309 -10.41 15.76 -4.68
N GLN A 310 -11.49 15.37 -5.36
CA GLN A 310 -12.62 14.69 -4.74
C GLN A 310 -12.61 13.17 -4.98
N ILE A 311 -13.27 12.42 -4.10
CA ILE A 311 -13.52 10.97 -4.30
C ILE A 311 -14.27 10.77 -5.62
N GLY A 312 -13.84 9.78 -6.40
CA GLY A 312 -14.36 9.49 -7.73
C GLY A 312 -13.65 10.23 -8.85
N GLU A 313 -12.82 11.25 -8.56
CA GLU A 313 -12.01 11.91 -9.58
C GLU A 313 -10.86 11.01 -10.04
N SER A 314 -10.67 10.98 -11.36
CA SER A 314 -9.57 10.29 -12.02
C SER A 314 -8.30 11.13 -11.93
N VAL A 315 -7.35 10.67 -11.13
CA VAL A 315 -6.03 11.29 -10.95
C VAL A 315 -5.03 10.66 -11.91
N LEU A 316 -4.29 11.47 -12.66
CA LEU A 316 -3.10 11.03 -13.39
C LEU A 316 -1.97 10.95 -12.36
N SER A 317 -1.78 9.77 -11.79
CA SER A 317 -0.71 9.44 -10.86
C SER A 317 0.64 9.85 -11.43
N ALA A 318 1.34 10.69 -10.65
CA ALA A 318 2.74 11.04 -10.84
C ALA A 318 3.60 10.00 -10.12
N LEU A 319 3.72 8.81 -10.70
CA LEU A 319 4.70 7.84 -10.21
C LEU A 319 6.06 8.17 -10.78
N HIS A 320 6.98 8.53 -9.89
CA HIS A 320 8.42 8.68 -10.11
C HIS A 320 8.82 9.29 -11.45
N SER A 321 8.94 10.61 -11.47
CA SER A 321 9.53 11.33 -12.58
C SER A 321 10.71 12.16 -12.08
N THR A 322 11.87 11.53 -11.94
CA THR A 322 13.08 12.18 -12.46
C THR A 322 12.97 12.35 -13.98
N GLU A 323 12.11 11.61 -14.68
CA GLU A 323 11.66 11.94 -16.03
C GLU A 323 10.18 11.58 -16.24
N ARG A 324 9.40 12.53 -16.78
CA ARG A 324 7.98 12.41 -17.12
C ARG A 324 7.72 11.27 -18.13
N ARG A 325 7.61 10.01 -17.70
CA ARG A 325 7.37 8.91 -18.66
C ARG A 325 6.22 7.94 -18.37
N ASN A 326 5.77 7.78 -17.12
CA ASN A 326 4.62 6.91 -16.82
C ASN A 326 3.59 7.63 -15.94
N GLN A 327 2.47 8.03 -16.54
CA GLN A 327 1.29 8.54 -15.82
C GLN A 327 0.23 7.44 -15.79
N LEU A 328 -0.22 7.06 -14.59
CA LEU A 328 -1.26 6.04 -14.37
C LEU A 328 -2.57 6.73 -13.98
N LEU A 329 -3.68 6.41 -14.61
CA LEU A 329 -4.98 6.87 -14.11
C LEU A 329 -5.37 6.03 -12.89
N VAL A 330 -5.35 6.66 -11.72
CA VAL A 330 -5.88 6.11 -10.48
C VAL A 330 -7.18 6.85 -10.20
N GLN A 331 -8.30 6.14 -10.25
CA GLN A 331 -9.55 6.67 -9.78
C GLN A 331 -9.53 6.61 -8.25
N LEU A 332 -9.74 7.73 -7.57
CA LEU A 332 -9.92 7.72 -6.12
C LEU A 332 -11.19 6.96 -5.79
N SER A 333 -11.07 5.71 -5.37
CA SER A 333 -12.21 4.93 -4.89
C SER A 333 -12.45 5.20 -3.41
N ASP A 334 -13.71 5.37 -3.06
CA ASP A 334 -14.15 5.41 -1.67
C ASP A 334 -13.97 4.02 -1.05
N VAL A 335 -13.00 3.86 -0.14
CA VAL A 335 -13.01 2.71 0.77
C VAL A 335 -13.92 3.10 1.92
N GLN A 336 -15.20 2.77 1.81
CA GLN A 336 -16.21 2.95 2.87
C GLN A 336 -16.23 4.36 3.52
N GLY A 337 -16.47 5.40 2.72
CA GLY A 337 -16.78 6.75 3.21
C GLY A 337 -15.59 7.55 3.74
N ARG A 338 -14.36 7.26 3.30
CA ARG A 338 -13.14 7.94 3.79
C ARG A 338 -12.16 8.23 2.65
N SER A 339 -11.98 9.51 2.35
CA SER A 339 -11.06 10.06 1.35
C SER A 339 -9.62 10.06 1.86
N TRP A 340 -8.71 9.29 1.25
CA TRP A 340 -7.27 9.41 1.49
C TRP A 340 -6.47 9.24 0.19
N LEU A 341 -5.62 10.22 -0.10
CA LEU A 341 -4.65 10.22 -1.21
C LEU A 341 -3.32 9.63 -0.73
N ALA A 342 -2.75 8.70 -1.49
CA ALA A 342 -1.40 8.17 -1.26
C ALA A 342 -0.33 9.21 -1.62
N PHE A 343 0.71 9.30 -0.80
CA PHE A 343 1.75 10.34 -0.84
C PHE A 343 3.02 9.85 -1.52
N GLY A 344 3.70 10.73 -2.27
CA GLY A 344 4.99 10.45 -2.91
C GLY A 344 5.84 11.72 -3.04
N ASN A 345 7.12 11.62 -2.70
CA ASN A 345 8.09 12.69 -2.42
C ASN A 345 8.27 13.83 -3.44
N TYR A 346 8.61 15.02 -2.93
CA TYR A 346 9.44 16.01 -3.63
C TYR A 346 10.62 16.50 -2.77
N GLN A 347 11.82 16.47 -3.36
CA GLN A 347 13.05 17.10 -2.89
C GLN A 347 13.09 18.56 -3.38
N GLY A 348 13.22 19.52 -2.47
CA GLY A 348 13.55 20.90 -2.81
C GLY A 348 13.97 21.68 -1.57
N SER A 349 15.28 21.82 -1.37
CA SER A 349 15.86 22.82 -0.48
C SER A 349 15.77 24.20 -1.11
N VAL A 350 15.19 25.19 -0.42
CA VAL A 350 15.51 26.61 -0.62
C VAL A 350 15.35 27.33 0.73
N ASP A 351 16.51 27.74 1.26
CA ASP A 351 16.84 28.71 2.35
C ASP A 351 16.03 28.76 3.66
#